data_AF-A0A960T3L5-F1
#
_entry.id   AF-A0A960T3L5-F1
#
_cell.length_a   1.000
_cell.length_b   1.000
_cell.length_c   1.000
_cell.angle_alpha   90.00
_cell.angle_beta   90.00
_cell.angle_gamma   90.00
#
_symmetry.space_group_name_H-M   'P 1'
#
loop_
_entity.id
_entity.type
_entity.pdbx_description
1 polymer ?
#
loop_
_entity_poly.entity_id
_entity_poly.type
_entity_poly.pdbx_seq_one_letter_code
_entity_poly.pdbx_strand_id
1 'polypeptide(L)'
;SPLAAGPAMRALLLVPGGPVATIHPMTGETVGEGVVVGARGLSETFRAPAREFSLAVEDKKRESGFRDVGKVSLPAEGDDFILLLEPEKSAFKVHLVDSKAARFRADSVLFFNASDEAVGVTLGSSKLLVKPRVAVFAKPPRIDDRSYYQVTFFEADHGKARPFTNTRWPHRDNSRCYVFLYRNQKGRFTYQAVDEGLASVPAPD
;
A
#
# COMPACT_ATOMS: atom_id res chain seq x y z
N SER A 1 -23.71 8.90 23.58
CA SER A 1 -22.83 9.71 22.72
C SER A 1 -22.62 8.98 21.41
N PRO A 2 -22.73 9.63 20.25
CA PRO A 2 -22.31 9.00 19.01
C PRO A 2 -20.81 8.66 19.15
N LEU A 3 -20.42 7.43 18.80
CA LEU A 3 -19.02 7.02 18.75
C LEU A 3 -18.27 8.05 17.91
N ALA A 4 -17.25 8.68 18.49
CA ALA A 4 -16.38 9.57 17.72
C ALA A 4 -15.86 8.77 16.53
N ALA A 5 -16.08 9.28 15.31
CA ALA A 5 -15.67 8.59 14.10
C ALA A 5 -14.14 8.36 14.15
N GLY A 6 -13.72 7.10 14.10
CA GLY A 6 -12.31 6.75 14.16
C GLY A 6 -11.50 7.27 12.96
N PRO A 7 -10.18 7.01 12.94
CA PRO A 7 -9.31 7.37 11.83
C PRO A 7 -9.89 6.94 10.48
N ALA A 8 -9.65 7.77 9.46
CA ALA A 8 -9.95 7.42 8.08
C ALA A 8 -8.98 6.33 7.61
N MET A 9 -9.52 5.36 6.87
CA MET A 9 -8.78 4.21 6.40
C MET A 9 -9.06 4.00 4.93
N ARG A 10 -8.02 3.62 4.18
CA ARG A 10 -8.15 3.01 2.85
C ARG A 10 -7.31 1.75 2.81
N ALA A 11 -7.67 0.80 1.97
CA ALA A 11 -6.97 -0.47 1.87
C ALA A 11 -6.53 -0.77 0.44
N LEU A 12 -5.43 -1.51 0.29
CA LEU A 12 -4.89 -1.96 -0.98
C LEU A 12 -4.41 -3.41 -0.85
N LEU A 13 -4.94 -4.27 -1.71
CA LEU A 13 -4.58 -5.68 -1.73
C LEU A 13 -3.28 -5.88 -2.52
N LEU A 14 -2.27 -6.48 -1.89
CA LEU A 14 -0.95 -6.71 -2.48
C LEU A 14 -0.92 -8.01 -3.28
N VAL A 15 -1.81 -8.13 -4.27
CA VAL A 15 -1.92 -9.33 -5.12
C VAL A 15 -1.85 -8.99 -6.60
N PRO A 16 -0.93 -9.59 -7.38
CA PRO A 16 -0.76 -9.26 -8.78
C PRO A 16 -2.02 -9.62 -9.58
N GLY A 17 -2.69 -8.62 -10.17
CA GLY A 17 -3.94 -8.82 -10.91
C GLY A 17 -5.04 -9.52 -10.09
N GLY A 18 -4.91 -9.49 -8.76
CA GLY A 18 -5.63 -10.36 -7.84
C GLY A 18 -7.14 -10.11 -7.79
N PRO A 19 -7.88 -11.06 -7.15
CA PRO A 19 -9.31 -10.91 -6.94
C PRO A 19 -9.59 -9.66 -6.11
N VAL A 20 -10.77 -9.10 -6.32
CA VAL A 20 -11.33 -8.14 -5.38
C VAL A 20 -11.86 -8.93 -4.18
N ALA A 21 -11.59 -8.45 -2.97
CA ALA A 21 -12.12 -9.01 -1.73
C ALA A 21 -12.99 -7.97 -1.03
N THR A 22 -14.09 -8.41 -0.41
CA THR A 22 -14.85 -7.58 0.52
C THR A 22 -14.39 -7.91 1.93
N ILE A 23 -13.87 -6.89 2.63
CA ILE A 23 -13.45 -7.01 4.03
C ILE A 23 -14.37 -6.18 4.93
N HIS A 24 -14.57 -6.63 6.16
CA HIS A 24 -15.39 -5.97 7.16
C HIS A 24 -14.55 -5.63 8.38
N PRO A 25 -14.43 -4.34 8.76
CA PRO A 25 -13.82 -3.97 10.05
C PRO A 25 -14.68 -4.50 11.20
N MET A 26 -14.08 -5.14 12.19
CA MET A 26 -14.80 -5.80 13.28
C MET A 26 -14.17 -5.47 14.64
N THR A 27 -15.00 -5.22 15.65
CA THR A 27 -14.57 -5.03 17.05
C THR A 27 -15.49 -5.81 17.97
N GLY A 28 -14.95 -6.82 18.64
CA GLY A 28 -15.76 -7.80 19.37
C GLY A 28 -16.75 -8.48 18.42
N GLU A 29 -18.05 -8.38 18.72
CA GLU A 29 -19.14 -8.94 17.93
C GLU A 29 -19.72 -7.95 16.90
N THR A 30 -19.28 -6.69 16.91
CA THR A 30 -19.77 -5.67 15.98
C THR A 30 -19.01 -5.73 14.67
N VAL A 31 -19.72 -5.99 13.58
CA VAL A 31 -19.20 -6.04 12.21
C VAL A 31 -19.62 -4.78 11.47
N GLY A 32 -18.65 -4.07 10.90
CA GLY A 32 -18.85 -2.89 10.08
C GLY A 32 -19.27 -3.22 8.65
N GLU A 33 -19.54 -2.17 7.88
CA GLU A 33 -19.87 -2.28 6.46
C GLU A 33 -18.73 -2.93 5.66
N GLY A 34 -19.13 -3.63 4.59
CA GLY A 34 -18.19 -4.28 3.69
C GLY A 34 -17.45 -3.26 2.84
N VAL A 35 -16.12 -3.36 2.84
CA VAL A 35 -15.22 -2.52 2.05
C VAL A 35 -14.62 -3.37 0.95
N VAL A 36 -14.83 -2.93 -0.29
CA VAL A 36 -14.28 -3.57 -1.47
C VAL A 36 -12.81 -3.18 -1.64
N VAL A 37 -11.91 -4.17 -1.60
CA VAL A 37 -10.46 -3.98 -1.72
C VAL A 37 -9.95 -4.79 -2.89
N GLY A 38 -9.24 -4.12 -3.80
CA GLY A 38 -8.62 -4.74 -4.95
C GLY A 38 -7.14 -4.41 -5.03
N ALA A 39 -6.50 -4.90 -6.09
CA ALA A 39 -5.09 -4.66 -6.34
C ALA A 39 -4.83 -3.44 -7.26
N ARG A 40 -5.86 -2.91 -7.92
CA ARG A 40 -5.71 -1.86 -8.95
C ARG A 40 -5.88 -0.43 -8.43
N GLY A 41 -6.16 -0.27 -7.15
CA GLY A 41 -6.49 1.02 -6.55
C GLY A 41 -6.77 0.86 -5.07
N LEU A 42 -6.62 1.96 -4.34
CA LEU A 42 -7.13 2.05 -2.98
C LEU A 42 -8.64 1.80 -2.96
N SER A 43 -9.11 1.16 -1.90
CA SER A 43 -10.54 1.10 -1.59
C SER A 43 -11.12 2.50 -1.41
N GLU A 44 -12.45 2.57 -1.35
CA GLU A 44 -13.11 3.72 -0.76
C GLU A 44 -12.66 3.93 0.69
N THR A 45 -12.82 5.16 1.18
CA THR A 45 -12.48 5.50 2.55
C THR A 45 -13.52 4.92 3.50
N PHE A 46 -13.06 4.21 4.52
CA PHE A 46 -13.89 3.74 5.63
C PHE A 46 -13.34 4.24 6.98
N ARG A 47 -14.10 4.06 8.05
CA ARG A 47 -13.70 4.50 9.40
C ARG A 47 -13.27 3.30 10.22
N ALA A 48 -12.12 3.42 10.89
CA ALA A 48 -11.70 2.42 11.85
C ALA A 48 -12.68 2.40 13.04
N PRO A 49 -13.22 1.24 13.44
CA PRO A 49 -14.15 1.15 14.57
C PRO A 49 -13.45 1.39 15.92
N ALA A 50 -12.14 1.12 15.98
CA ALA A 50 -11.28 1.37 17.13
C ALA A 50 -9.81 1.45 16.65
N ARG A 51 -8.88 1.77 17.56
CA ARG A 51 -7.44 1.68 17.28
C ARG A 51 -6.96 0.23 17.15
N GLU A 52 -7.64 -0.70 17.80
CA GLU A 52 -7.43 -2.13 17.66
C GLU A 52 -8.70 -2.79 17.15
N PHE A 53 -8.61 -3.45 16.00
CA PHE A 53 -9.76 -4.11 15.38
C PHE A 53 -9.29 -5.25 14.46
N SER A 54 -10.22 -6.11 14.07
CA SER A 54 -9.97 -7.17 13.11
C SER A 54 -10.57 -6.82 11.74
N LEU A 55 -10.01 -7.39 10.69
CA LEU A 55 -10.62 -7.48 9.37
C LEU A 55 -11.27 -8.86 9.27
N ALA A 56 -12.49 -8.93 8.76
CA ALA A 56 -13.22 -10.17 8.54
C ALA A 56 -13.68 -10.29 7.09
N VAL A 57 -13.94 -11.52 6.65
CA VAL A 57 -14.65 -11.82 5.40
C VAL A 57 -15.88 -12.66 5.72
N GLU A 58 -16.90 -12.60 4.87
CA GLU A 58 -18.06 -13.47 4.99
C GLU A 58 -17.65 -14.96 4.94
N ASP A 59 -18.19 -15.74 5.87
CA ASP A 59 -18.04 -17.19 5.95
C ASP A 59 -19.32 -17.83 6.49
N LYS A 60 -20.17 -18.30 5.58
CA LYS A 60 -21.47 -18.94 5.90
C LYS A 60 -21.34 -20.23 6.72
N LYS A 61 -20.13 -20.76 6.90
CA LYS A 61 -19.88 -21.94 7.73
C LYS A 61 -19.69 -21.58 9.20
N ARG A 62 -19.52 -20.29 9.53
CA ARG A 62 -19.42 -19.78 10.90
C ARG A 62 -20.79 -19.32 11.37
N GLU A 63 -21.08 -19.54 12.65
CA GLU A 63 -22.31 -19.07 13.30
C GLU A 63 -22.45 -17.54 13.24
N SER A 64 -21.32 -16.82 13.37
CA SER A 64 -21.27 -15.36 13.18
C SER A 64 -21.49 -14.91 11.74
N GLY A 65 -21.40 -15.82 10.76
CA GLY A 65 -21.38 -15.48 9.33
C GLY A 65 -20.09 -14.83 8.85
N PHE A 66 -19.09 -14.62 9.72
CA PHE A 66 -17.84 -13.94 9.42
C PHE A 66 -16.63 -14.68 9.98
N ARG A 67 -15.50 -14.59 9.27
CA ARG A 67 -14.21 -15.15 9.68
C ARG A 67 -13.15 -14.05 9.72
N ASP A 68 -12.43 -13.95 10.84
CA ASP A 68 -11.25 -13.07 10.98
C ASP A 68 -10.17 -13.46 9.96
N VAL A 69 -9.65 -12.46 9.26
CA VAL A 69 -8.61 -12.57 8.25
C VAL A 69 -7.46 -11.60 8.50
N GLY A 70 -7.36 -10.94 9.65
CA GLY A 70 -6.25 -10.04 9.91
C GLY A 70 -6.52 -9.09 11.07
N LYS A 71 -5.47 -8.75 11.81
CA LYS A 71 -5.55 -7.80 12.92
C LYS A 71 -4.95 -6.46 12.51
N VAL A 72 -5.57 -5.39 12.97
CA VAL A 72 -5.13 -4.00 12.76
C VAL A 72 -4.89 -3.36 14.11
N SER A 73 -3.69 -2.81 14.29
CA SER A 73 -3.29 -2.03 15.47
C SER A 73 -2.77 -0.68 15.00
N LEU A 74 -3.62 0.33 15.05
CA LEU A 74 -3.29 1.69 14.67
C LEU A 74 -2.41 2.36 15.75
N PRO A 75 -1.45 3.22 15.37
CA PRO A 75 -0.76 4.08 16.32
C PRO A 75 -1.74 4.94 17.13
N ALA A 76 -1.34 5.40 18.31
CA ALA A 76 -2.17 6.28 19.14
C ALA A 76 -2.47 7.62 18.44
N GLU A 77 -1.49 8.13 17.70
CA GLU A 77 -1.56 9.37 16.92
C GLU A 77 -1.91 9.09 15.46
N GLY A 78 -2.29 10.14 14.70
CA GLY A 78 -2.67 10.05 13.29
C GLY A 78 -4.15 9.74 13.07
N ASP A 79 -4.71 10.23 11.97
CA ASP A 79 -6.14 10.21 11.67
C ASP A 79 -6.48 9.76 10.23
N ASP A 80 -5.48 9.40 9.41
CA ASP A 80 -5.64 8.89 8.04
C ASP A 80 -4.54 7.87 7.73
N PHE A 81 -4.95 6.62 7.51
CA PHE A 81 -4.03 5.51 7.26
C PHE A 81 -4.40 4.72 6.01
N ILE A 82 -3.39 4.05 5.47
CA ILE A 82 -3.53 3.08 4.40
C ILE A 82 -3.12 1.70 4.94
N LEU A 83 -4.00 0.73 4.74
CA LEU A 83 -3.74 -0.68 4.99
C LEU A 83 -3.22 -1.33 3.72
N LEU A 84 -1.99 -1.82 3.77
CA LEU A 84 -1.46 -2.69 2.73
C LEU A 84 -1.71 -4.14 3.17
N LEU A 85 -2.54 -4.85 2.41
CA LEU A 85 -2.99 -6.20 2.75
C LEU A 85 -2.20 -7.22 1.94
N GLU A 86 -1.24 -7.87 2.58
CA GLU A 86 -0.47 -8.97 1.99
C GLU A 86 -1.17 -10.30 2.30
N PRO A 87 -1.57 -11.11 1.31
CA PRO A 87 -2.14 -12.42 1.62
C PRO A 87 -1.14 -13.35 2.28
N GLU A 88 -1.60 -14.01 3.34
CA GLU A 88 -0.87 -15.04 4.06
C GLU A 88 -1.81 -16.23 4.31
N LYS A 89 -1.70 -17.26 3.47
CA LYS A 89 -2.58 -18.43 3.46
C LYS A 89 -4.06 -18.02 3.30
N SER A 90 -4.84 -18.08 4.37
CA SER A 90 -6.27 -17.77 4.40
C SER A 90 -6.59 -16.45 5.12
N ALA A 91 -5.56 -15.66 5.43
CA ALA A 91 -5.62 -14.37 6.11
C ALA A 91 -4.78 -13.32 5.35
N PHE A 92 -4.70 -12.12 5.91
CA PHE A 92 -3.89 -11.01 5.47
C PHE A 92 -2.94 -10.60 6.58
N LYS A 93 -1.67 -10.45 6.21
CA LYS A 93 -0.72 -9.67 6.97
C LYS A 93 -0.94 -8.20 6.65
N VAL A 94 -1.27 -7.43 7.67
CA VAL A 94 -1.59 -6.00 7.54
C VAL A 94 -0.33 -5.18 7.77
N HIS A 95 -0.01 -4.30 6.82
CA HIS A 95 1.03 -3.29 6.97
C HIS A 95 0.41 -1.91 6.95
N LEU A 96 0.81 -1.07 7.90
CA LEU A 96 0.24 0.25 8.12
C LEU A 96 1.13 1.34 7.52
N VAL A 97 0.50 2.26 6.81
CA VAL A 97 1.13 3.47 6.29
C VAL A 97 0.31 4.67 6.75
N ASP A 98 0.97 5.66 7.34
CA ASP A 98 0.38 6.98 7.57
C ASP A 98 0.23 7.72 6.23
N SER A 99 -1.02 8.01 5.84
CA SER A 99 -1.35 8.63 4.55
C SER A 99 -0.98 10.12 4.50
N LYS A 100 -0.90 10.77 5.66
CA LYS A 100 -0.53 12.18 5.81
C LYS A 100 0.95 12.38 6.12
N ALA A 101 1.74 11.32 6.08
CA ALA A 101 3.19 11.43 6.16
C ALA A 101 3.66 12.57 5.25
N ALA A 102 4.29 13.60 5.82
CA ALA A 102 4.53 14.89 5.15
C ALA A 102 5.31 14.78 3.82
N ARG A 103 5.93 13.63 3.58
CA ARG A 103 6.72 13.28 2.39
C ARG A 103 5.89 12.67 1.26
N PHE A 104 4.60 12.39 1.44
CA PHE A 104 3.78 11.65 0.48
C PHE A 104 2.72 12.54 -0.19
N ARG A 105 3.21 13.39 -1.10
CA ARG A 105 2.43 14.39 -1.86
C ARG A 105 2.39 14.02 -3.34
N ALA A 106 1.86 14.91 -4.17
CA ALA A 106 1.96 14.77 -5.62
C ALA A 106 3.40 14.46 -6.07
N ASP A 107 3.52 13.67 -7.13
CA ASP A 107 4.74 13.11 -7.69
C ASP A 107 5.55 12.19 -6.76
N SER A 108 5.10 11.96 -5.52
CA SER A 108 5.83 11.12 -4.58
C SER A 108 5.55 9.64 -4.82
N VAL A 109 6.55 8.81 -4.54
CA VAL A 109 6.46 7.35 -4.64
C VAL A 109 6.64 6.73 -3.25
N LEU A 110 5.69 5.90 -2.84
CA LEU A 110 5.85 5.00 -1.69
C LEU A 110 6.27 3.63 -2.21
N PHE A 111 7.45 3.17 -1.81
CA PHE A 111 7.87 1.78 -1.99
C PHE A 111 7.53 0.97 -0.77
N PHE A 112 6.95 -0.20 -0.94
CA PHE A 112 6.82 -1.21 0.09
C PHE A 112 7.41 -2.53 -0.41
N ASN A 113 8.32 -3.10 0.37
CA ASN A 113 8.96 -4.36 0.04
C ASN A 113 8.28 -5.51 0.80
N ALA A 114 7.45 -6.27 0.09
CA ALA A 114 6.77 -7.47 0.57
C ALA A 114 7.61 -8.75 0.41
N SER A 115 8.91 -8.63 0.17
CA SER A 115 9.83 -9.77 0.21
C SER A 115 10.66 -9.78 1.50
N ASP A 116 11.37 -10.88 1.72
CA ASP A 116 12.26 -11.06 2.87
C ASP A 116 13.71 -10.63 2.57
N GLU A 117 13.96 -10.05 1.39
CA GLU A 117 15.27 -9.58 0.95
C GLU A 117 15.23 -8.09 0.61
N ALA A 118 16.34 -7.37 0.82
CA ALA A 118 16.39 -5.95 0.48
C ALA A 118 16.38 -5.74 -1.05
N VAL A 119 15.67 -4.71 -1.50
CA VAL A 119 15.60 -4.34 -2.92
C VAL A 119 16.26 -2.98 -3.12
N GLY A 120 17.20 -2.91 -4.05
CA GLY A 120 17.78 -1.65 -4.50
C GLY A 120 16.84 -0.97 -5.50
N VAL A 121 16.67 0.34 -5.38
CA VAL A 121 15.87 1.13 -6.32
C VAL A 121 16.67 2.35 -6.77
N THR A 122 16.57 2.66 -8.06
CA THR A 122 17.00 3.94 -8.62
C THR A 122 15.81 4.71 -9.19
N LEU A 123 15.79 6.02 -8.97
CA LEU A 123 14.88 6.98 -9.60
C LEU A 123 15.74 8.07 -10.24
N GLY A 124 16.03 7.94 -11.53
CA GLY A 124 17.07 8.71 -12.19
C GLY A 124 18.43 8.47 -11.52
N SER A 125 19.04 9.53 -10.98
CA SER A 125 20.30 9.45 -10.24
C SER A 125 20.14 9.09 -8.76
N SER A 126 18.93 9.20 -8.20
CA SER A 126 18.65 8.89 -6.79
C SER A 126 18.68 7.39 -6.55
N LYS A 127 19.35 6.96 -5.47
CA LYS A 127 19.44 5.56 -5.04
C LYS A 127 18.82 5.39 -3.67
N LEU A 128 18.02 4.34 -3.48
CA LEU A 128 17.52 3.94 -2.16
C LEU A 128 17.54 2.42 -2.01
N LEU A 129 17.58 1.98 -0.76
CA LEU A 129 17.45 0.58 -0.37
C LEU A 129 16.12 0.39 0.36
N VAL A 130 15.26 -0.47 -0.16
CA VAL A 130 13.97 -0.81 0.45
C VAL A 130 14.14 -2.11 1.23
N LYS A 131 14.27 -2.00 2.56
CA LYS A 131 14.43 -3.15 3.46
C LYS A 131 13.16 -4.03 3.47
N PRO A 132 13.29 -5.33 3.81
CA PRO A 132 12.13 -6.22 3.98
C PRO A 132 11.07 -5.62 4.89
N ARG A 133 9.80 -5.69 4.46
CA ARG A 133 8.60 -5.26 5.20
C ARG A 133 8.60 -3.79 5.63
N VAL A 134 9.34 -2.93 4.93
CA VAL A 134 9.44 -1.50 5.23
C VAL A 134 8.87 -0.67 4.09
N ALA A 135 8.10 0.37 4.44
CA ALA A 135 7.69 1.42 3.53
C ALA A 135 8.76 2.52 3.47
N VAL A 136 9.13 2.96 2.26
CA VAL A 136 10.10 4.02 2.01
C VAL A 136 9.51 5.02 1.04
N PHE A 137 9.47 6.29 1.45
CA PHE A 137 9.08 7.39 0.58
C PHE A 137 10.28 7.86 -0.25
N ALA A 138 10.06 8.07 -1.54
CA ALA A 138 11.03 8.67 -2.42
C ALA A 138 10.36 9.74 -3.29
N LYS A 139 11.16 10.73 -3.67
CA LYS A 139 10.78 11.69 -4.70
C LYS A 139 11.50 11.34 -5.99
N PRO A 140 10.85 11.52 -7.15
CA PRO A 140 11.53 11.45 -8.42
C PRO A 140 12.59 12.55 -8.51
N PRO A 141 13.52 12.45 -9.48
CA PRO A 141 14.42 13.55 -9.79
C PRO A 141 13.62 14.81 -10.16
N ARG A 142 14.28 15.97 -10.18
CA ARG A 142 13.67 17.17 -10.76
C ARG A 142 13.33 16.90 -12.22
N ILE A 143 12.19 17.42 -12.67
CA ILE A 143 11.83 17.44 -14.08
C ILE A 143 12.94 18.17 -14.85
N ASP A 144 13.49 17.51 -15.86
CA ASP A 144 14.41 18.09 -16.83
C ASP A 144 13.73 18.18 -18.21
N ASP A 145 14.49 18.19 -19.30
CA ASP A 145 13.94 18.22 -20.66
C ASP A 145 13.09 16.98 -21.01
N ARG A 146 13.08 15.94 -20.16
CA ARG A 146 12.32 14.71 -20.35
C ARG A 146 11.08 14.71 -19.45
N SER A 147 9.95 14.32 -20.04
CA SER A 147 8.69 14.08 -19.32
C SER A 147 8.69 12.81 -18.45
N TYR A 148 9.82 12.10 -18.37
CA TYR A 148 9.95 10.83 -17.66
C TYR A 148 11.31 10.70 -16.97
N TYR A 149 11.36 9.87 -15.95
CA TYR A 149 12.59 9.43 -15.29
C TYR A 149 12.77 7.92 -15.39
N GLN A 150 14.02 7.47 -15.36
CA GLN A 150 14.34 6.03 -15.38
C GLN A 150 14.15 5.45 -13.99
N VAL A 151 13.51 4.28 -13.92
CA VAL A 151 13.39 3.48 -12.70
C VAL A 151 14.00 2.12 -12.93
N THR A 152 14.99 1.77 -12.11
CA THR A 152 15.60 0.44 -12.13
C THR A 152 15.51 -0.18 -10.75
N PHE A 153 15.06 -1.43 -10.69
CA PHE A 153 15.03 -2.24 -9.47
C PHE A 153 16.11 -3.32 -9.53
N PHE A 154 16.76 -3.52 -8.39
CA PHE A 154 17.90 -4.41 -8.24
C PHE A 154 17.64 -5.42 -7.13
N GLU A 155 17.99 -6.68 -7.40
CA GLU A 155 18.11 -7.73 -6.39
C GLU A 155 19.58 -7.96 -6.06
N ALA A 156 19.86 -8.43 -4.85
CA ALA A 156 21.18 -8.92 -4.49
C ALA A 156 21.38 -10.31 -5.10
N ASP A 157 22.43 -10.48 -5.89
CA ASP A 157 22.77 -11.73 -6.55
C ASP A 157 24.26 -11.99 -6.38
N HIS A 158 24.61 -12.98 -5.53
CA HIS A 158 26.00 -13.31 -5.17
C HIS A 158 26.85 -12.08 -4.77
N GLY A 159 26.28 -11.19 -3.96
CA GLY A 159 26.94 -9.97 -3.48
C GLY A 159 27.02 -8.84 -4.50
N LYS A 160 26.43 -8.99 -5.69
CA LYS A 160 26.34 -7.95 -6.72
C LYS A 160 24.89 -7.48 -6.87
N ALA A 161 24.70 -6.22 -7.23
CA ALA A 161 23.38 -5.71 -7.58
C ALA A 161 23.04 -6.11 -9.03
N ARG A 162 22.04 -6.98 -9.22
CA ARG A 162 21.54 -7.36 -10.54
C ARG A 162 20.20 -6.67 -10.82
N PRO A 163 20.05 -5.92 -11.91
CA PRO A 163 18.76 -5.35 -12.26
C PRO A 163 17.77 -6.47 -12.64
N PHE A 164 16.54 -6.40 -12.13
CA PHE A 164 15.45 -7.29 -12.53
C PHE A 164 14.32 -6.54 -13.26
N THR A 165 14.33 -5.21 -13.22
CA THR A 165 13.37 -4.36 -13.92
C THR A 165 14.04 -3.05 -14.28
N ASN A 166 13.79 -2.57 -15.50
CA ASN A 166 14.23 -1.26 -15.95
C ASN A 166 13.12 -0.60 -16.80
N THR A 167 12.55 0.50 -16.35
CA THR A 167 11.35 1.11 -16.93
C THR A 167 11.37 2.64 -16.84
N ARG A 168 10.57 3.32 -17.66
CA ARG A 168 10.43 4.77 -17.66
C ARG A 168 9.11 5.14 -17.01
N TRP A 169 9.14 5.99 -16.00
CA TRP A 169 7.94 6.48 -15.32
C TRP A 169 7.73 7.97 -15.59
N PRO A 170 6.48 8.40 -15.80
CA PRO A 170 6.17 9.81 -16.01
C PRO A 170 6.29 10.58 -14.69
N HIS A 171 6.56 11.88 -14.80
CA HIS A 171 6.26 12.81 -13.72
C HIS A 171 4.75 12.98 -13.55
N ARG A 172 4.29 13.17 -12.32
CA ARG A 172 2.88 13.22 -11.94
C ARG A 172 2.55 14.51 -11.19
N ASP A 173 1.79 15.39 -11.82
CA ASP A 173 1.44 16.69 -11.22
C ASP A 173 0.34 16.58 -10.14
N ASN A 174 -0.55 15.59 -10.27
CA ASN A 174 -1.76 15.47 -9.48
C ASN A 174 -1.98 14.05 -8.91
N SER A 175 -0.97 13.21 -8.92
CA SER A 175 -1.07 11.85 -8.38
C SER A 175 0.18 11.46 -7.62
N ARG A 176 0.02 10.48 -6.74
CA ARG A 176 1.11 9.80 -6.04
C ARG A 176 1.07 8.31 -6.35
N CYS A 177 2.21 7.64 -6.29
CA CYS A 177 2.35 6.26 -6.71
C CYS A 177 2.72 5.35 -5.54
N TYR A 178 2.07 4.18 -5.47
CA TYR A 178 2.40 3.09 -4.57
C TYR A 178 3.08 1.98 -5.35
N VAL A 179 4.20 1.49 -4.84
CA VAL A 179 5.01 0.46 -5.50
C VAL A 179 5.24 -0.68 -4.54
N PHE A 180 4.70 -1.84 -4.88
CA PHE A 180 4.87 -3.07 -4.13
C PHE A 180 5.91 -3.94 -4.80
N LEU A 181 6.99 -4.24 -4.09
CA LEU A 181 8.06 -5.12 -4.53
C LEU A 181 7.86 -6.49 -3.88
N TYR A 182 7.81 -7.56 -4.68
CA TYR A 182 7.54 -8.91 -4.19
C TYR A 182 8.16 -9.98 -5.09
N ARG A 183 8.21 -11.22 -4.59
CA ARG A 183 8.54 -12.40 -5.42
C ARG A 183 7.26 -13.02 -5.95
N ASN A 184 7.17 -13.27 -7.26
CA ASN A 184 6.03 -13.97 -7.86
C ASN A 184 6.04 -15.48 -7.52
N GLN A 185 5.04 -16.22 -8.00
CA GLN A 185 4.93 -17.67 -7.78
C GLN A 185 6.12 -18.49 -8.28
N LYS A 186 6.94 -17.95 -9.20
CA LYS A 186 8.18 -18.56 -9.69
C LYS A 186 9.40 -18.16 -8.86
N GLY A 187 9.20 -17.47 -7.74
CA GLY A 187 10.25 -16.94 -6.89
C GLY A 187 11.01 -15.75 -7.48
N ARG A 188 10.59 -15.16 -8.61
CA ARG A 188 11.30 -14.03 -9.24
C ARG A 188 10.80 -12.70 -8.71
N PHE A 189 11.70 -11.76 -8.48
CA PHE A 189 11.33 -10.39 -8.17
C PHE A 189 10.51 -9.75 -9.27
N THR A 190 9.52 -8.98 -8.86
CA THR A 190 8.63 -8.18 -9.72
C THR A 190 8.03 -7.07 -8.87
N TYR A 191 7.21 -6.23 -9.50
CA TYR A 191 6.53 -5.16 -8.80
C TYR A 191 5.09 -4.95 -9.29
N GLN A 192 4.34 -4.18 -8.51
CA GLN A 192 3.05 -3.62 -8.88
C GLN A 192 3.06 -2.14 -8.54
N ALA A 193 2.66 -1.30 -9.48
CA ALA A 193 2.52 0.14 -9.30
C ALA A 193 1.03 0.51 -9.36
N VAL A 194 0.59 1.37 -8.45
CA VAL A 194 -0.78 1.88 -8.36
C VAL A 194 -0.71 3.38 -8.18
N ASP A 195 -1.37 4.12 -9.06
CA ASP A 195 -1.48 5.57 -8.93
C ASP A 195 -2.76 5.95 -8.17
N GLU A 196 -2.65 6.93 -7.28
CA GLU A 196 -3.78 7.58 -6.63
C GLU A 196 -3.85 9.03 -7.11
N GLY A 197 -4.98 9.38 -7.72
CA GLY A 197 -5.32 10.77 -8.01
C GLY A 197 -5.54 11.56 -6.72
N LEU A 198 -4.86 12.68 -6.60
CA LEU A 198 -5.08 13.66 -5.55
C LEU A 198 -6.10 14.68 -6.08
N ALA A 199 -7.11 14.99 -5.27
CA ALA A 199 -8.00 16.10 -5.59
C ALA A 199 -7.14 17.36 -5.75
N SER A 200 -7.31 18.07 -6.87
CA SER A 200 -6.65 19.36 -7.07
C SER A 200 -7.09 20.29 -5.96
N VAL A 201 -6.14 20.82 -5.19
CA VAL A 201 -6.40 22.00 -4.37
C VAL A 201 -6.76 23.11 -5.37
N PRO A 202 -7.98 23.69 -5.34
CA PRO A 202 -8.25 24.85 -6.16
C PRO A 202 -7.19 25.89 -5.85
N ALA A 203 -6.64 26.55 -6.88
CA ALA A 203 -5.71 27.64 -6.66
C ALA A 203 -6.37 28.63 -5.68
N PRO A 204 -5.65 29.14 -4.66
CA PRO A 204 -6.16 30.27 -3.92
C PRO A 204 -6.38 31.41 -4.92
N ASP A 205 -7.61 31.94 -4.94
CA ASP A 205 -7.96 33.16 -5.68
C ASP A 205 -7.07 34.35 -5.27
#